data_AF-A0A960TWZ5-F1
#
_entry.id   AF-A0A960TWZ5-F1
#
_cell.length_a   1.000
_cell.length_b   1.000
_cell.length_c   1.000
_cell.angle_alpha   90.00
_cell.angle_beta   90.00
_cell.angle_gamma   90.00
#
_symmetry.space_group_name_H-M   'P 1'
#
loop_
_entity.id
_entity.type
_entity.pdbx_description
1 polymer ?
#
loop_
_entity_poly.entity_id
_entity_poly.type
_entity_poly.pdbx_seq_one_letter_code
_entity_poly.pdbx_strand_id
1 'polypeptide(L)'
;MAKCYRHPREDALYECDMCGKPICGECMHYVDDPGGGDPQVVCPMCDMGSAAAVSAIVQDKRETKIVEETAEDNPLTTKQRLNVRLNSMMVLAIFVLAGIYTYLDQQVSLSQEPISYSSDFIIERGNPSAQFTMLLVELMRYREDHGEYPDKLDDLVGRYIDGPPTVGESNQKFQYVKDVTNGFVLSLPDPERYEFLKLYVTANGDLSLE
;
A
#
# COMPACT_ATOMS: atom_id res chain seq x y z
N MET A 1 16.02 16.51 43.45
CA MET A 1 16.01 15.13 42.91
C MET A 1 16.01 15.24 41.39
N ALA A 2 16.94 14.56 40.72
CA ALA A 2 16.97 14.54 39.27
C ALA A 2 15.80 13.68 38.74
N LYS A 3 15.23 14.04 37.59
CA LYS A 3 14.21 13.23 36.93
C LYS A 3 14.86 12.23 35.99
N CYS A 4 14.21 11.08 35.81
CA CYS A 4 14.69 10.07 34.86
C CYS A 4 14.67 10.64 33.43
N TYR A 5 15.77 10.47 32.70
CA TYR A 5 15.91 10.96 31.32
C TYR A 5 14.84 10.40 30.37
N ARG A 6 14.43 9.14 30.57
CA ARG A 6 13.38 8.48 29.78
C ARG A 6 11.98 8.67 30.33
N HIS A 7 11.85 8.81 31.64
CA HIS A 7 10.56 8.94 32.31
C HIS A 7 10.53 10.23 33.14
N PRO A 8 10.18 11.40 32.55
CA PRO A 8 10.23 12.69 33.24
C PRO A 8 9.32 12.80 34.47
N ARG A 9 8.35 11.88 34.60
CA ARG A 9 7.44 11.80 35.75
C ARG A 9 8.06 11.07 36.95
N GLU A 10 9.03 10.21 36.71
CA GLU A 10 9.70 9.40 37.73
C GLU A 10 10.97 10.06 38.25
N ASP A 11 11.26 9.88 39.53
CA ASP A 11 12.53 10.32 40.12
C ASP A 11 13.65 9.35 39.73
N ALA A 12 14.82 9.92 39.43
CA ALA A 12 16.01 9.12 39.17
C ALA A 12 16.59 8.60 40.49
N LEU A 13 16.86 7.30 40.52
CA LEU A 13 17.46 6.60 41.66
C LEU A 13 18.94 6.32 41.43
N TYR A 14 19.36 6.24 40.15
CA TYR A 14 20.72 5.90 39.75
C TYR A 14 21.20 6.85 38.64
N GLU A 15 22.51 6.85 38.42
CA GLU A 15 23.15 7.53 37.30
C GLU A 15 23.85 6.47 36.44
N CYS A 16 23.77 6.61 35.12
CA CYS A 16 24.40 5.66 34.21
C CYS A 16 25.93 5.84 34.25
N ASP A 17 26.67 4.80 34.60
CA ASP A 17 28.14 4.83 34.69
C ASP A 17 28.82 5.12 33.34
N MET A 18 28.15 4.81 32.22
CA MET A 18 28.67 5.03 30.87
C MET A 18 28.41 6.43 30.30
N CYS A 19 27.30 7.09 30.67
CA CYS A 19 26.91 8.37 30.06
C CYS A 19 26.51 9.47 31.04
N GLY A 20 26.56 9.23 32.35
CA GLY A 20 26.23 10.20 33.39
C GLY A 20 24.76 10.63 33.42
N LYS A 21 23.87 9.91 32.71
CA LYS A 21 22.45 10.29 32.65
C LYS A 21 21.68 9.71 33.84
N PRO A 22 20.79 10.50 34.48
CA PRO A 22 19.96 10.03 35.57
C PRO A 22 18.87 9.07 35.08
N ILE A 23 18.71 7.93 35.75
CA ILE A 23 17.78 6.86 35.41
C ILE A 23 16.96 6.38 36.63
N CYS A 24 15.72 5.95 36.40
CA CYS A 24 14.88 5.33 37.42
C CYS A 24 15.22 3.83 37.57
N GLY A 25 14.75 3.21 38.66
CA GLY A 25 14.99 1.79 38.95
C GLY A 25 14.42 0.81 37.92
N GLU A 26 13.47 1.23 37.07
CA GLU A 26 12.98 0.40 35.97
C GLU A 26 13.88 0.46 34.72
N CYS A 27 14.71 1.50 34.60
CA CYS A 27 15.60 1.70 33.45
C CYS A 27 17.04 1.24 33.72
N MET A 28 17.36 0.82 34.94
CA MET A 28 18.71 0.36 35.29
C MET A 28 18.94 -1.07 34.81
N HIS A 29 20.10 -1.31 34.22
CA HIS A 29 20.61 -2.64 33.94
C HIS A 29 21.97 -2.79 34.61
N TYR A 30 22.18 -3.90 35.31
CA TYR A 30 23.48 -4.25 35.84
C TYR A 30 24.23 -5.04 34.77
N VAL A 31 25.41 -4.57 34.40
CA VAL A 31 26.34 -5.31 33.55
C VAL A 31 27.52 -5.74 34.41
N ASP A 32 27.75 -7.04 34.44
CA ASP A 32 28.88 -7.64 35.12
C ASP A 32 30.17 -7.22 34.41
N ASP A 33 31.11 -6.63 35.16
CA ASP A 33 32.41 -6.29 34.61
C ASP A 33 33.20 -7.59 34.36
N PRO A 34 33.60 -7.91 33.12
CA PRO A 34 34.43 -9.09 32.82
C PRO A 34 35.78 -9.09 33.55
N GLY A 35 36.19 -7.97 34.17
CA GLY A 35 37.35 -7.87 35.05
C GLY A 35 37.12 -8.32 36.51
N GLY A 36 35.91 -8.77 36.89
CA GLY A 36 35.58 -9.18 38.27
C GLY A 36 35.37 -8.02 39.24
N GLY A 37 35.04 -6.83 38.73
CA GLY A 37 34.67 -5.65 39.52
C GLY A 37 33.20 -5.65 39.96
N ASP A 38 32.83 -4.60 40.71
CA ASP A 38 31.44 -4.35 41.11
C ASP A 38 30.54 -4.14 39.86
N PRO A 39 29.27 -4.58 39.89
CA PRO A 39 28.39 -4.51 38.73
C PRO A 39 28.08 -3.06 38.37
N GLN A 40 28.30 -2.70 37.10
CA GLN A 40 28.09 -1.34 36.59
C GLN A 40 26.62 -1.11 36.26
N VAL A 41 26.11 0.06 36.61
CA VAL A 41 24.74 0.49 36.31
C VAL A 41 24.72 1.23 34.99
N VAL A 42 24.12 0.61 33.97
CA VAL A 42 24.02 1.15 32.62
C VAL A 42 22.58 1.40 32.21
N CYS A 43 22.40 2.44 31.40
CA CYS A 43 21.10 2.74 30.78
C CYS A 43 20.90 1.88 29.52
N PRO A 44 19.64 1.66 29.08
CA PRO A 44 19.33 0.74 27.99
C PRO A 44 19.93 1.17 26.64
N MET A 45 20.21 2.48 26.47
CA MET A 45 20.84 3.01 25.26
C MET A 45 22.34 2.69 25.21
N CYS A 46 23.00 2.63 26.37
CA CYS A 46 24.42 2.24 26.47
C CYS A 46 24.58 0.72 26.43
N ASP A 47 23.62 -0.03 26.99
CA ASP A 47 23.62 -1.49 26.98
C ASP A 47 23.50 -2.06 25.55
N MET A 48 22.69 -1.44 24.67
CA MET A 48 22.59 -1.84 23.26
C MET A 48 23.92 -1.77 22.49
N GLY A 49 24.90 -0.97 22.95
CA GLY A 49 26.23 -0.92 22.36
C GLY A 49 27.09 -2.15 22.64
N SER A 50 26.74 -2.96 23.65
CA SER A 50 27.45 -4.19 24.04
C SER A 50 26.89 -5.46 23.38
N ALA A 51 25.84 -5.34 22.56
CA ALA A 51 25.08 -6.44 21.96
C ALA A 51 25.90 -7.41 21.09
N ALA A 52 27.15 -7.09 20.76
CA ALA A 52 28.07 -8.01 20.09
C ALA A 52 28.59 -9.15 21.01
N ALA A 53 28.53 -8.99 22.35
CA ALA A 53 29.01 -10.00 23.30
C ALA A 53 27.87 -10.89 23.87
N VAL A 54 26.62 -10.45 23.78
CA VAL A 54 25.47 -11.13 24.42
C VAL A 54 24.91 -12.28 23.56
N SER A 55 25.22 -12.33 22.26
CA SER A 55 24.80 -13.44 21.38
C SER A 55 25.47 -14.78 21.71
N ALA A 56 26.67 -14.76 22.31
CA ALA A 56 27.39 -15.97 22.70
C ALA A 56 26.91 -16.58 24.02
N ILE A 57 26.53 -15.74 25.01
CA ILE A 57 26.11 -16.23 26.34
C ILE A 57 24.63 -16.66 26.35
N VAL A 58 23.80 -16.09 25.46
CA VAL A 58 22.38 -16.46 25.35
C VAL A 58 22.17 -17.80 24.62
N GLN A 59 23.14 -18.26 23.81
CA GLN A 59 23.07 -19.60 23.21
C GLN A 59 23.38 -20.71 24.23
N ASP A 60 24.36 -20.52 25.11
CA ASP A 60 24.78 -21.55 26.07
C ASP A 60 23.75 -21.82 27.18
N LYS A 61 23.01 -20.79 27.62
CA LYS A 61 21.89 -20.96 28.57
C LYS A 61 20.59 -21.48 27.96
N ARG A 62 20.44 -21.48 26.63
CA ARG A 62 19.26 -22.06 25.96
C ARG A 62 19.40 -23.55 25.77
N GLU A 63 20.60 -24.06 25.49
CA GLU A 63 20.77 -25.50 25.25
C GLU A 63 20.68 -26.32 26.54
N THR A 64 21.10 -25.79 27.69
CA THR A 64 20.99 -26.49 28.98
C THR A 64 19.58 -26.48 29.58
N LYS A 65 18.73 -25.49 29.24
CA LYS A 65 17.35 -25.43 29.77
C LYS A 65 16.33 -26.20 28.92
N ILE A 66 16.61 -26.45 27.64
CA ILE A 66 15.71 -27.19 26.75
C ILE A 66 15.69 -28.70 27.07
N VAL A 67 16.71 -29.25 27.75
CA VAL A 67 16.77 -30.68 28.07
C VAL A 67 16.02 -31.04 29.36
N GLU A 68 15.84 -30.11 30.31
CA GLU A 68 15.09 -30.37 31.55
C GLU A 68 13.60 -29.95 31.49
N GLU A 69 13.19 -29.11 30.53
CA GLU A 69 11.82 -28.58 30.45
C GLU A 69 10.95 -29.31 29.38
N THR A 70 11.29 -30.54 29.00
CA THR A 70 10.46 -31.41 28.15
C THR A 70 9.63 -32.45 28.93
N ALA A 71 9.45 -32.26 30.24
CA ALA A 71 8.73 -33.22 31.08
C ALA A 71 7.57 -32.65 31.92
N GLU A 72 7.06 -31.44 31.62
CA GLU A 72 5.79 -31.00 32.19
C GLU A 72 4.83 -30.46 31.12
N ASP A 73 3.81 -31.28 30.86
CA ASP A 73 2.62 -30.99 30.06
C ASP A 73 1.89 -29.77 30.66
N ASN A 74 2.30 -28.56 30.28
CA ASN A 74 1.61 -27.34 30.66
C ASN A 74 0.40 -27.13 29.74
N PRO A 75 -0.86 -27.32 30.20
CA PRO A 75 -2.01 -27.07 29.36
C PRO A 75 -2.08 -25.57 29.04
N LEU A 76 -1.87 -25.22 27.77
CA LEU A 76 -2.05 -23.86 27.24
C LEU A 76 -3.27 -23.21 27.88
N THR A 77 -3.07 -22.06 28.54
CA THR A 77 -4.14 -21.31 29.18
C THR A 77 -5.23 -20.96 28.16
N THR A 78 -6.49 -20.84 28.58
CA THR A 78 -7.65 -20.62 27.68
C THR A 78 -7.45 -19.41 26.76
N LYS A 79 -6.74 -18.38 27.22
CA LYS A 79 -6.37 -17.20 26.41
C LYS A 79 -5.32 -17.51 25.34
N GLN A 80 -4.33 -18.34 25.63
CA GLN A 80 -3.34 -18.77 24.64
C GLN A 80 -3.97 -19.66 23.56
N ARG A 81 -4.89 -20.56 23.94
CA ARG A 81 -5.65 -21.37 22.96
C ARG A 81 -6.52 -20.51 22.04
N LEU A 82 -7.13 -19.46 22.59
CA LEU A 82 -7.92 -18.51 21.80
C LEU A 82 -7.05 -17.74 20.81
N ASN A 83 -5.91 -17.19 21.26
CA ASN A 83 -5.01 -16.44 20.40
C ASN A 83 -4.38 -17.30 19.30
N VAL A 84 -4.01 -18.55 19.60
CA VAL A 84 -3.50 -19.50 18.59
C VAL A 84 -4.57 -19.81 17.55
N ARG A 85 -5.83 -20.00 17.97
CA ARG A 85 -6.95 -20.25 17.05
C ARG A 85 -7.29 -19.03 16.20
N LEU A 86 -7.22 -17.84 16.77
CA LEU A 86 -7.51 -16.59 16.05
C LEU A 86 -6.41 -16.33 15.00
N ASN A 87 -5.15 -16.45 15.40
CA ASN A 87 -4.01 -16.26 14.50
C ASN A 87 -3.99 -17.32 13.38
N SER A 88 -4.30 -18.59 13.67
CA SER A 88 -4.35 -19.62 12.63
C SER A 88 -5.46 -19.36 11.62
N MET A 89 -6.63 -18.90 12.07
CA MET A 89 -7.73 -18.52 11.19
C MET A 89 -7.37 -17.30 10.32
N MET A 90 -6.63 -16.34 10.87
CA MET A 90 -6.18 -15.16 10.14
C MET A 90 -5.18 -15.51 9.04
N VAL A 91 -4.21 -16.38 9.35
CA VAL A 91 -3.24 -16.88 8.37
C VAL A 91 -3.94 -17.66 7.26
N LEU A 92 -4.92 -18.51 7.59
CA LEU A 92 -5.72 -19.23 6.61
C LEU A 92 -6.48 -18.27 5.68
N ALA A 93 -7.08 -17.21 6.22
CA ALA A 93 -7.81 -16.21 5.43
C ALA A 93 -6.89 -15.49 4.43
N ILE A 94 -5.65 -15.18 4.82
CA ILE A 94 -4.65 -14.57 3.92
C ILE A 94 -4.34 -15.52 2.76
N PHE A 95 -4.13 -16.81 3.02
CA PHE A 95 -3.88 -17.78 1.95
C PHE A 95 -5.07 -17.96 1.01
N VAL A 96 -6.31 -17.94 1.53
CA VAL A 96 -7.52 -18.00 0.70
C VAL A 96 -7.63 -16.76 -0.20
N LEU A 97 -7.42 -15.57 0.36
CA LEU A 97 -7.45 -14.32 -0.42
C LEU A 97 -6.34 -14.28 -1.49
N ALA A 98 -5.13 -14.71 -1.15
CA ALA A 98 -4.04 -14.83 -2.11
C ALA A 98 -4.39 -15.82 -3.24
N GLY A 99 -4.99 -16.97 -2.91
CA GLY A 99 -5.46 -17.93 -3.90
C GLY A 99 -6.53 -17.35 -4.84
N ILE A 100 -7.52 -16.65 -4.29
CA ILE A 100 -8.55 -15.95 -5.08
C ILE A 100 -7.90 -14.92 -6.00
N TYR A 101 -6.98 -14.11 -5.49
CA TYR A 101 -6.27 -13.10 -6.28
C TYR A 101 -5.52 -13.75 -7.45
N THR A 102 -4.74 -14.80 -7.20
CA THR A 102 -4.01 -15.51 -8.27
C THR A 102 -4.94 -16.18 -9.27
N TYR A 103 -6.10 -16.68 -8.83
CA TYR A 103 -7.09 -17.29 -9.70
C TYR A 103 -7.76 -16.26 -10.61
N LEU A 104 -8.11 -15.09 -10.07
CA LEU A 104 -8.67 -13.97 -10.84
C LEU A 104 -7.64 -13.42 -11.82
N ASP A 105 -6.40 -13.23 -11.39
CA ASP A 105 -5.30 -12.76 -12.24
C ASP A 105 -5.04 -13.73 -13.41
N GLN A 106 -5.07 -15.04 -13.14
CA GLN A 106 -4.91 -16.05 -14.17
C GLN A 106 -6.11 -16.12 -15.13
N GLN A 107 -7.34 -15.97 -14.62
CA GLN A 107 -8.54 -15.86 -15.47
C GLN A 107 -8.49 -14.63 -16.36
N VAL A 108 -8.12 -13.46 -15.82
CA VAL A 108 -7.96 -12.21 -16.56
C VAL A 108 -6.82 -12.30 -17.59
N SER A 109 -5.72 -12.95 -17.23
CA SER A 109 -4.58 -13.17 -18.13
C SER A 109 -4.86 -14.17 -19.24
N LEU A 110 -5.75 -15.15 -19.00
CA LEU A 110 -6.21 -16.11 -20.01
C LEU A 110 -7.32 -15.53 -20.89
N SER A 111 -8.13 -14.61 -20.37
CA SER A 111 -9.06 -13.80 -21.16
C SER A 111 -8.32 -12.65 -21.85
N GLN A 112 -7.30 -12.95 -22.67
CA GLN A 112 -6.66 -12.00 -23.58
C GLN A 112 -7.61 -11.41 -24.64
N GLU A 113 -8.92 -11.63 -24.52
CA GLU A 113 -9.88 -10.83 -25.24
C GLU A 113 -9.84 -9.43 -24.62
N PRO A 114 -9.45 -8.38 -25.37
CA PRO A 114 -9.54 -7.03 -24.87
C PRO A 114 -10.95 -6.85 -24.35
N ILE A 115 -11.11 -6.34 -23.13
CA ILE A 115 -12.43 -6.10 -22.53
C ILE A 115 -13.23 -5.28 -23.54
N SER A 116 -14.05 -5.99 -24.30
CA SER A 116 -14.92 -5.46 -25.32
C SER A 116 -16.11 -4.97 -24.53
N TYR A 117 -16.00 -3.77 -23.98
CA TYR A 117 -17.16 -3.06 -23.49
C TYR A 117 -18.12 -2.98 -24.67
N SER A 118 -19.24 -3.71 -24.62
CA SER A 118 -20.27 -3.53 -25.63
C SER A 118 -20.72 -2.08 -25.52
N SER A 119 -20.43 -1.31 -26.57
CA SER A 119 -20.84 0.08 -26.73
C SER A 119 -22.32 0.26 -26.39
N ASP A 120 -23.13 -0.74 -26.76
CA ASP A 120 -24.56 -0.84 -26.48
C ASP A 120 -24.93 -0.63 -25.00
N PHE A 121 -24.25 -1.29 -24.04
CA PHE A 121 -24.64 -1.22 -22.63
C PHE A 121 -24.36 0.16 -22.00
N ILE A 122 -23.35 0.86 -22.49
CA ILE A 122 -22.96 2.19 -22.01
C ILE A 122 -23.87 3.27 -22.62
N ILE A 123 -24.25 3.12 -23.89
CA ILE A 123 -25.15 4.03 -24.60
C ILE A 123 -26.57 3.93 -24.02
N GLU A 124 -27.04 2.74 -23.67
CA GLU A 124 -28.42 2.49 -23.21
C GLU A 124 -28.77 3.17 -21.87
N ARG A 125 -27.78 3.46 -21.01
CA ARG A 125 -27.98 4.23 -19.77
C ARG A 125 -27.82 5.74 -19.93
N GLY A 126 -27.40 6.21 -21.10
CA GLY A 126 -27.18 7.64 -21.37
C GLY A 126 -26.23 8.31 -20.38
N ASN A 127 -25.34 7.56 -19.72
CA ASN A 127 -24.45 8.11 -18.70
C ASN A 127 -23.26 8.81 -19.37
N PRO A 128 -23.15 10.15 -19.28
CA PRO A 128 -22.10 10.91 -19.94
C PRO A 128 -20.69 10.47 -19.55
N SER A 129 -20.48 10.08 -18.29
CA SER A 129 -19.18 9.67 -17.76
C SER A 129 -18.70 8.35 -18.36
N ALA A 130 -19.62 7.41 -18.60
CA ALA A 130 -19.30 6.13 -19.19
C ALA A 130 -18.96 6.29 -20.69
N GLN A 131 -19.72 7.11 -21.42
CA GLN A 131 -19.41 7.45 -22.81
C GLN A 131 -18.08 8.22 -22.92
N PHE A 132 -17.81 9.13 -21.99
CA PHE A 132 -16.55 9.85 -21.91
C PHE A 132 -15.35 8.90 -21.72
N THR A 133 -15.49 7.92 -20.82
CA THR A 133 -14.46 6.90 -20.57
C THR A 133 -14.24 6.02 -21.80
N MET A 134 -15.31 5.60 -22.47
CA MET A 134 -15.22 4.83 -23.71
C MET A 134 -14.47 5.63 -24.79
N LEU A 135 -14.83 6.89 -24.99
CA LEU A 135 -14.17 7.76 -25.97
C LEU A 135 -12.68 7.94 -25.66
N LEU A 136 -12.32 8.04 -24.38
CA LEU A 136 -10.93 8.11 -23.94
C LEU A 136 -10.15 6.83 -24.29
N VAL A 137 -10.74 5.65 -24.09
CA VAL A 137 -10.11 4.36 -24.45
C VAL A 137 -9.89 4.28 -25.96
N GLU A 138 -10.87 4.67 -26.76
CA GLU A 138 -10.75 4.64 -28.22
C GLU A 138 -9.74 5.67 -28.75
N LEU A 139 -9.61 6.83 -28.12
CA LEU A 139 -8.54 7.80 -28.42
C LEU A 139 -7.15 7.22 -28.14
N MET A 140 -6.99 6.46 -27.04
CA MET A 140 -5.73 5.79 -26.72
C MET A 140 -5.39 4.68 -27.73
N ARG A 141 -6.38 3.87 -28.11
CA ARG A 141 -6.23 2.84 -29.16
C ARG A 141 -5.86 3.43 -30.51
N TYR A 142 -6.50 4.54 -30.90
CA TYR A 142 -6.16 5.23 -32.14
C TYR A 142 -4.68 5.63 -32.17
N ARG A 143 -4.16 6.19 -31.07
CA ARG A 143 -2.75 6.55 -30.93
C ARG A 143 -1.82 5.33 -30.97
N GLU A 144 -2.21 4.22 -30.37
CA GLU A 144 -1.43 2.98 -30.43
C GLU A 144 -1.29 2.49 -31.88
N ASP A 145 -2.38 2.57 -32.66
CA ASP A 145 -2.40 2.15 -34.05
C ASP A 145 -1.70 3.12 -35.03
N HIS A 146 -1.80 4.44 -34.80
CA HIS A 146 -1.34 5.48 -35.74
C HIS A 146 -0.10 6.26 -35.28
N GLY A 147 0.33 6.08 -34.03
CA GLY A 147 1.42 6.82 -33.40
C GLY A 147 1.06 8.21 -32.89
N GLU A 148 -0.08 8.77 -33.29
CA GLU A 148 -0.58 10.08 -32.88
C GLU A 148 -2.08 10.08 -32.57
N TYR A 149 -2.56 11.06 -31.81
CA TYR A 149 -3.99 11.26 -31.58
C TYR A 149 -4.69 11.85 -32.83
N PRO A 150 -5.99 11.55 -33.05
CA PRO A 150 -6.70 12.01 -34.24
C PRO A 150 -6.85 13.53 -34.27
N ASP A 151 -6.91 14.13 -35.45
CA ASP A 151 -7.12 15.59 -35.54
C ASP A 151 -8.54 15.98 -35.13
N LYS A 152 -9.52 15.09 -35.34
CA LYS A 152 -10.93 15.29 -34.97
C LYS A 152 -11.52 13.99 -34.41
N LEU A 153 -12.50 14.11 -33.51
CA LEU A 153 -13.21 12.94 -32.99
C LEU A 153 -13.95 12.13 -34.07
N ASP A 154 -14.36 12.78 -35.16
CA ASP A 154 -15.03 12.11 -36.28
C ASP A 154 -14.10 11.09 -36.97
N ASP A 155 -12.77 11.20 -36.81
CA ASP A 155 -11.79 10.26 -37.35
C ASP A 155 -11.82 8.89 -36.66
N LEU A 156 -12.48 8.80 -35.48
CA LEU A 156 -12.71 7.54 -34.77
C LEU A 156 -13.88 6.73 -35.37
N VAL A 157 -14.78 7.38 -36.11
CA VAL A 157 -16.04 6.79 -36.56
C VAL A 157 -15.79 5.71 -37.61
N GLY A 158 -16.45 4.57 -37.44
CA GLY A 158 -16.42 3.42 -38.34
C GLY A 158 -15.43 2.34 -37.91
N ARG A 159 -14.23 2.69 -37.44
CA ARG A 159 -13.24 1.70 -36.97
C ARG A 159 -13.21 1.54 -35.46
N TYR A 160 -13.32 2.64 -34.71
CA TYR A 160 -13.18 2.65 -33.25
C TYR A 160 -14.51 2.89 -32.54
N ILE A 161 -15.42 3.65 -33.17
CA ILE A 161 -16.77 3.90 -32.66
C ILE A 161 -17.82 3.75 -33.77
N ASP A 162 -18.99 3.22 -33.46
CA ASP A 162 -20.04 2.92 -34.45
C ASP A 162 -20.82 4.17 -34.92
N GLY A 163 -20.72 5.27 -34.19
CA GLY A 163 -21.50 6.48 -34.44
C GLY A 163 -20.79 7.75 -33.97
N PRO A 164 -21.37 8.93 -34.29
CA PRO A 164 -20.78 10.21 -33.89
C PRO A 164 -20.66 10.29 -32.36
N PRO A 165 -19.55 10.83 -31.84
CA PRO A 165 -19.34 10.93 -30.40
C PRO A 165 -20.21 12.07 -29.84
N THR A 166 -21.42 11.71 -29.41
CA THR A 166 -22.39 12.60 -28.76
C THR A 166 -22.71 12.14 -27.35
N VAL A 167 -23.10 13.09 -26.49
CA VAL A 167 -23.40 12.86 -25.08
C VAL A 167 -24.86 12.45 -24.90
N GLY A 168 -25.08 11.20 -24.51
CA GLY A 168 -26.38 10.60 -24.29
C GLY A 168 -27.32 10.77 -25.49
N GLU A 169 -28.60 11.03 -25.21
CA GLU A 169 -29.62 11.32 -26.22
C GLU A 169 -29.62 12.79 -26.70
N SER A 170 -28.80 13.65 -26.09
CA SER A 170 -28.90 15.10 -26.27
C SER A 170 -28.38 15.59 -27.62
N ASN A 171 -27.77 14.71 -28.44
CA ASN A 171 -27.04 15.04 -29.67
C ASN A 171 -25.93 16.11 -29.48
N GLN A 172 -25.60 16.47 -28.24
CA GLN A 172 -24.52 17.41 -27.96
C GLN A 172 -23.18 16.70 -28.18
N LYS A 173 -22.26 17.34 -28.89
CA LYS A 173 -20.95 16.75 -29.19
C LYS A 173 -19.99 16.96 -28.02
N PHE A 174 -19.08 16.00 -27.82
CA PHE A 174 -17.92 16.21 -26.96
C PHE A 174 -17.05 17.34 -27.53
N GLN A 175 -16.46 18.14 -26.66
CA GLN A 175 -15.48 19.14 -27.06
C GLN A 175 -14.11 18.49 -27.03
N TYR A 176 -13.41 18.55 -28.17
CA TYR A 176 -12.09 17.96 -28.35
C TYR A 176 -11.18 18.97 -29.01
N VAL A 177 -9.99 19.13 -28.43
CA VAL A 177 -8.93 19.98 -28.98
C VAL A 177 -7.63 19.19 -28.91
N LYS A 178 -7.08 18.81 -30.07
CA LYS A 178 -5.72 18.26 -30.16
C LYS A 178 -4.73 19.39 -29.88
N ASP A 179 -3.88 19.21 -28.86
CA ASP A 179 -2.72 20.05 -28.66
C ASP A 179 -1.52 19.34 -29.28
N VAL A 180 -1.02 19.89 -30.38
CA VAL A 180 0.07 19.34 -31.20
C VAL A 180 1.34 19.06 -30.38
N THR A 181 1.55 19.77 -29.27
CA THR A 181 2.75 19.62 -28.45
C THR A 181 2.54 18.68 -27.28
N ASN A 182 1.29 18.62 -26.76
CA ASN A 182 1.02 18.03 -25.46
C ASN A 182 -0.08 16.97 -25.47
N GLY A 183 -0.65 16.52 -26.60
CA GLY A 183 -1.68 15.48 -26.62
C GLY A 183 -3.06 16.03 -26.96
N PHE A 184 -4.02 15.99 -26.03
CA PHE A 184 -5.35 16.55 -26.28
C PHE A 184 -6.10 16.96 -25.00
N VAL A 185 -7.12 17.79 -25.20
CA VAL A 185 -8.11 18.15 -24.18
C VAL A 185 -9.46 17.61 -24.61
N LEU A 186 -10.12 16.90 -23.71
CA LEU A 186 -11.48 16.37 -23.90
C LEU A 186 -12.39 16.88 -22.79
N SER A 187 -13.53 17.45 -23.16
CA SER A 187 -14.52 17.91 -22.18
C SER A 187 -15.96 17.67 -22.65
N LEU A 188 -16.86 17.61 -21.68
CA LEU A 188 -18.29 17.57 -21.93
C LEU A 188 -18.78 18.95 -22.44
N PRO A 189 -19.88 18.98 -23.21
CA PRO A 189 -20.47 20.21 -23.73
C PRO A 189 -20.99 21.15 -22.63
N ASP A 190 -21.34 20.61 -21.46
CA ASP A 190 -21.81 21.36 -20.28
C ASP A 190 -21.12 20.83 -19.01
N PRO A 191 -19.86 21.25 -18.74
CA PRO A 191 -19.09 20.70 -17.63
C PRO A 191 -19.70 21.05 -16.26
N GLU A 192 -20.37 22.20 -16.13
CA GLU A 192 -21.00 22.66 -14.89
C GLU A 192 -22.17 21.75 -14.50
N ARG A 193 -22.97 21.30 -15.47
CA ARG A 193 -24.11 20.44 -15.23
C ARG A 193 -23.74 19.04 -14.74
N TYR A 194 -22.59 18.53 -15.16
CA TYR A 194 -22.17 17.16 -14.88
C TYR A 194 -21.10 17.07 -13.78
N GLU A 195 -20.65 18.20 -13.21
CA GLU A 195 -19.53 18.25 -12.25
C GLU A 195 -18.25 17.59 -12.79
N PHE A 196 -18.15 17.43 -14.12
CA PHE A 196 -17.05 16.76 -14.78
C PHE A 196 -16.16 17.80 -15.46
N LEU A 197 -14.96 17.88 -14.89
CA LEU A 197 -13.90 18.81 -15.18
C LEU A 197 -13.06 18.34 -16.38
N LYS A 198 -12.39 19.28 -17.05
CA LYS A 198 -11.73 19.03 -18.34
C LYS A 198 -10.63 18.00 -18.16
N LEU A 199 -10.54 17.02 -19.07
CA LEU A 199 -9.47 16.05 -19.06
C LEU A 199 -8.36 16.50 -20.00
N TYR A 200 -7.16 16.60 -19.46
CA TYR A 200 -5.94 16.82 -20.21
C TYR A 200 -5.19 15.51 -20.30
N VAL A 201 -4.87 15.11 -21.52
CA VAL A 201 -4.11 13.88 -21.79
C VAL A 201 -2.81 14.27 -22.46
N THR A 202 -1.69 13.91 -21.84
CA THR A 202 -0.37 14.24 -22.39
C THR A 202 -0.08 13.44 -23.65
N ALA A 203 0.90 13.87 -24.45
CA ALA A 203 1.40 13.07 -25.58
C ALA A 203 1.95 11.71 -25.15
N ASN A 204 2.27 11.51 -23.87
CA ASN A 204 2.71 10.22 -23.32
C ASN A 204 1.55 9.37 -22.78
N GLY A 205 0.35 9.93 -22.63
CA GLY A 205 -0.81 9.26 -22.05
C GLY A 205 -0.99 9.53 -20.55
N ASP A 206 -0.28 10.50 -19.98
CA ASP A 206 -0.52 10.93 -18.60
C ASP A 206 -1.83 11.70 -18.52
N LEU A 207 -2.63 11.41 -17.50
CA LEU A 207 -3.95 11.98 -17.31
C LEU A 207 -3.90 13.05 -16.21
N SER A 208 -4.40 14.25 -16.50
CA SER A 208 -4.60 15.31 -15.52
C SER A 208 -6.05 15.81 -15.59
N LEU A 209 -6.65 15.97 -14.41
CA LEU A 209 -7.99 16.52 -14.23
C LEU A 209 -7.84 17.95 -13.68
N GLU A 210 -8.48 18.92 -14.33
CA GLU A 210 -8.54 20.31 -13.85
C GLU A 210 -9.97 20.71 -13.55
#